data_AF-A0A542HQL1-F1
#
_entry.id   AF-A0A542HQL1-F1
#
_cell.length_a   1.000
_cell.length_b   1.000
_cell.length_c   1.000
_cell.angle_alpha   90.00
_cell.angle_beta   90.00
_cell.angle_gamma   90.00
#
_symmetry.space_group_name_H-M   'P 1'
#
loop_
_entity.id
_entity.type
_entity.pdbx_description
1 polymer ?
#
loop_
_entity_poly.entity_id
_entity_poly.type
_entity_poly.pdbx_seq_one_letter_code
_entity_poly.pdbx_strand_id
1 'polypeptide(L)'
;MRRYGPAALLLLTGGAVLRITLFGDLYLRYVQAGLRPYLIVSGVALVLLGLVTAVLRHRTPGPDEDVHHEDVHHEDDDGHAGHAGHAGHEGHSHGPAGPRVAWLLTLPALALLLFPPPALGSYSAGREAAQRAAQGVGAFPALPAGNPVELTVAEFSSRAIYDSGRSLKGRTVRLTGFVTHGDDGTWYVTRLVVTCCAADATTGKVEIRNADDDVLPADTWVTVTGAWRPKGRLGSDAAWPPVLDAATVTQVKQPADPYEKP
;
A
#
# COMPACT_ATOMS: atom_id res chain seq x y z
N MET A 1 -28.21 0.86 -19.69
CA MET A 1 -27.00 1.00 -18.84
C MET A 1 -26.37 -0.34 -18.42
N ARG A 2 -27.15 -1.40 -18.13
CA ARG A 2 -26.63 -2.73 -17.75
C ARG A 2 -25.63 -3.37 -18.75
N ARG A 3 -25.78 -3.13 -20.05
CA ARG A 3 -24.96 -3.77 -21.11
C ARG A 3 -23.50 -3.31 -21.18
N TYR A 4 -23.14 -2.11 -20.70
CA TYR A 4 -21.75 -1.62 -20.73
C TYR A 4 -21.15 -1.39 -19.34
N GLY A 5 -21.90 -1.63 -18.26
CA GLY A 5 -21.46 -1.37 -16.88
C GLY A 5 -20.08 -1.96 -16.54
N PRO A 6 -19.83 -3.27 -16.77
CA PRO A 6 -18.53 -3.88 -16.49
C PRO A 6 -17.36 -3.29 -17.31
N ALA A 7 -17.58 -3.02 -18.59
CA ALA A 7 -16.55 -2.41 -19.45
C ALA A 7 -16.24 -0.97 -19.03
N ALA A 8 -17.27 -0.18 -18.73
CA ALA A 8 -17.13 1.17 -18.22
C ALA A 8 -16.38 1.19 -16.87
N LEU A 9 -16.71 0.28 -15.95
CA LEU A 9 -16.04 0.17 -14.66
C LEU A 9 -14.54 -0.15 -14.82
N LEU A 10 -14.19 -1.12 -15.67
CA LEU A 10 -12.80 -1.48 -15.94
C LEU A 10 -12.01 -0.32 -16.56
N LEU A 11 -12.60 0.37 -17.55
CA LEU A 11 -11.98 1.53 -18.18
C LEU A 11 -11.80 2.70 -17.22
N LEU A 12 -12.82 3.00 -16.40
CA LEU A 12 -12.74 4.06 -15.39
C LEU A 12 -11.71 3.74 -14.31
N THR A 13 -11.67 2.49 -13.84
CA THR A 13 -10.72 2.06 -12.80
C THR A 13 -9.29 2.03 -13.34
N GLY A 14 -9.07 1.39 -14.48
CA GLY A 14 -7.76 1.36 -15.13
C GLY A 14 -7.28 2.75 -15.53
N GLY A 15 -8.17 3.58 -16.08
CA GLY A 15 -7.90 4.98 -16.40
C GLY A 15 -7.57 5.82 -15.16
N ALA A 16 -8.28 5.64 -14.05
CA ALA A 16 -7.98 6.31 -12.78
C ALA A 16 -6.59 5.89 -12.24
N VAL A 17 -6.29 4.58 -12.21
CA VAL A 17 -4.99 4.05 -11.80
C VAL A 17 -3.85 4.62 -12.66
N LEU A 18 -4.01 4.62 -13.99
CA LEU A 18 -3.03 5.21 -14.91
C LEU A 18 -2.91 6.72 -14.71
N ARG A 19 -4.02 7.42 -14.47
CA ARG A 19 -4.03 8.87 -14.25
C ARG A 19 -3.22 9.27 -13.01
N ILE A 20 -3.37 8.52 -11.91
CA ILE A 20 -2.69 8.83 -10.64
C ILE A 20 -1.23 8.34 -10.60
N THR A 21 -0.82 7.44 -11.50
CA THR A 21 0.54 6.86 -11.55
C THR A 21 1.43 7.46 -12.64
N LEU A 22 0.86 7.83 -13.80
CA LEU A 22 1.61 8.42 -14.91
C LEU A 22 1.72 9.94 -14.80
N PHE A 23 0.67 10.60 -14.32
CA PHE A 23 0.54 12.06 -14.38
C PHE A 23 0.55 12.72 -12.99
N GLY A 24 1.09 12.04 -11.98
CA GLY A 24 1.28 12.61 -10.65
C GLY A 24 1.84 11.62 -9.63
N ASP A 25 2.09 12.16 -8.43
CA ASP A 25 2.60 11.43 -7.27
C ASP A 25 1.48 11.03 -6.30
N LEU A 26 0.22 11.12 -6.75
CA LEU A 26 -0.94 10.89 -5.90
C LEU A 26 -1.01 9.44 -5.40
N TYR A 27 -0.43 8.50 -6.16
CA TYR A 27 -0.29 7.11 -5.73
C TYR A 27 0.61 6.95 -4.48
N LEU A 28 1.57 7.86 -4.25
CA LEU A 28 2.46 7.84 -3.07
C LEU A 28 1.71 8.10 -1.75
N ARG A 29 0.46 8.58 -1.81
CA ARG A 29 -0.40 8.68 -0.63
C ARG A 29 -0.95 7.33 -0.16
N TYR A 30 -0.76 6.28 -0.96
CA TYR A 30 -1.36 4.97 -0.72
C TYR A 30 -0.35 3.83 -0.80
N VAL A 31 0.62 3.92 -1.71
CA VAL A 31 1.47 2.80 -2.11
C VAL A 31 2.93 3.25 -2.20
N GLN A 32 3.86 2.36 -1.85
CA GLN A 32 5.30 2.59 -1.91
C GLN A 32 5.76 2.91 -3.34
N ALA A 33 6.74 3.83 -3.48
CA ALA A 33 7.24 4.32 -4.77
C ALA A 33 7.67 3.21 -5.75
N GLY A 34 8.29 2.14 -5.25
CA GLY A 34 8.79 1.00 -6.05
C GLY A 34 7.69 0.14 -6.68
N LEU A 35 6.43 0.28 -6.26
CA LEU A 35 5.30 -0.43 -6.86
C LEU A 35 4.69 0.29 -8.06
N ARG A 36 5.18 1.49 -8.41
CA ARG A 36 4.75 2.25 -9.58
C ARG A 36 4.68 1.43 -10.89
N PRO A 37 5.72 0.66 -11.30
CA PRO A 37 5.63 -0.14 -12.52
C PRO A 37 4.50 -1.17 -12.49
N TYR A 38 4.27 -1.82 -11.35
CA TYR A 38 3.19 -2.80 -11.19
C TYR A 38 1.81 -2.16 -11.28
N LEU A 39 1.65 -0.95 -10.74
CA LEU A 39 0.42 -0.17 -10.88
C LEU A 39 0.15 0.26 -12.33
N ILE A 40 1.19 0.62 -13.08
CA ILE A 40 1.05 0.94 -14.50
C ILE A 40 0.63 -0.30 -15.28
N VAL A 41 1.29 -1.44 -15.08
CA VAL A 41 0.96 -2.71 -15.76
C VAL A 41 -0.48 -3.13 -15.45
N SER A 42 -0.91 -3.07 -14.19
CA SER A 42 -2.29 -3.41 -13.82
C SER A 42 -3.31 -2.43 -14.41
N GLY A 43 -3.01 -1.12 -14.41
CA GLY A 43 -3.84 -0.11 -15.06
C GLY A 43 -4.01 -0.36 -16.56
N VAL A 44 -2.92 -0.68 -17.28
CA VAL A 44 -2.96 -1.04 -18.71
C VAL A 44 -3.79 -2.31 -18.91
N ALA A 45 -3.56 -3.35 -18.11
CA ALA A 45 -4.31 -4.60 -18.20
C ALA A 45 -5.83 -4.39 -18.00
N LEU A 46 -6.23 -3.56 -17.03
CA LEU A 46 -7.63 -3.21 -16.79
C LEU A 46 -8.24 -2.46 -17.97
N VAL A 47 -7.51 -1.50 -18.57
CA VAL A 47 -7.98 -0.78 -19.77
C VAL A 47 -8.14 -1.73 -20.95
N LEU A 48 -7.14 -2.59 -21.22
CA LEU A 48 -7.20 -3.57 -22.30
C LEU A 48 -8.38 -4.53 -22.12
N LEU A 49 -8.60 -5.04 -20.90
CA LEU A 49 -9.73 -5.91 -20.60
C LEU A 49 -11.08 -5.18 -20.78
N GLY A 50 -11.16 -3.91 -20.37
CA GLY A 50 -12.33 -3.06 -20.59
C GLY A 50 -12.63 -2.84 -22.08
N LEU A 51 -11.61 -2.56 -22.89
CA LEU A 51 -11.73 -2.40 -24.34
C LEU A 51 -12.17 -3.70 -25.02
N VAL A 52 -11.53 -4.83 -24.68
CA VAL A 52 -11.91 -6.15 -25.21
C VAL A 52 -13.36 -6.46 -24.87
N THR A 53 -13.79 -6.22 -23.62
CA THR A 53 -15.18 -6.42 -23.18
C THR A 53 -16.15 -5.53 -23.96
N ALA A 54 -15.81 -4.27 -24.21
CA ALA A 54 -16.64 -3.35 -24.99
C ALA A 54 -16.77 -3.80 -26.46
N VAL A 55 -15.65 -4.20 -27.08
CA VAL A 55 -15.61 -4.66 -28.48
C VAL A 55 -16.38 -5.96 -28.67
N LEU A 56 -16.18 -6.95 -27.79
CA LEU A 56 -16.89 -8.24 -27.87
C LEU A 56 -18.41 -8.04 -27.75
N ARG A 57 -18.86 -7.15 -26.85
CA ARG A 57 -20.28 -6.84 -26.66
C ARG A 57 -20.90 -6.01 -27.80
N HIS A 58 -20.08 -5.25 -28.52
CA HIS A 58 -20.49 -4.53 -29.71
C HIS A 58 -20.57 -5.44 -30.94
N ARG A 59 -19.69 -6.44 -31.04
CA ARG A 59 -19.65 -7.42 -32.15
C ARG A 59 -20.64 -8.57 -32.01
N THR A 60 -21.23 -8.79 -30.84
CA THR A 60 -22.35 -9.71 -30.64
C THR A 60 -23.65 -8.90 -30.50
N PRO A 61 -24.42 -8.72 -31.58
CA PRO A 61 -25.83 -8.39 -31.46
C PRO A 61 -26.51 -9.58 -30.78
N GLY A 62 -26.70 -9.52 -29.46
CA GLY A 62 -27.57 -10.47 -28.78
C GLY A 62 -29.02 -10.19 -29.21
N PRO A 63 -29.84 -11.22 -29.44
CA PRO A 63 -31.24 -11.07 -29.80
C PRO A 63 -31.96 -10.28 -28.70
N ASP A 64 -32.90 -9.43 -29.10
CA ASP A 64 -33.77 -8.71 -28.19
C ASP A 64 -34.30 -9.67 -27.13
N GLU A 65 -34.10 -9.29 -25.88
CA GLU A 65 -34.65 -9.97 -24.71
C GLU A 65 -36.13 -9.55 -24.60
N ASP A 66 -36.92 -9.89 -25.63
CA ASP A 66 -38.37 -9.83 -25.58
C ASP A 66 -38.87 -11.16 -25.03
N VAL A 67 -39.12 -11.13 -23.72
CA VAL A 67 -39.87 -12.15 -23.01
C VAL A 67 -41.31 -12.09 -23.52
N HIS A 68 -41.62 -12.92 -24.53
CA HIS A 68 -42.99 -13.32 -24.82
C HIS A 68 -43.06 -14.84 -24.76
N HIS A 69 -43.60 -15.32 -23.64
CA HIS A 69 -44.25 -16.62 -23.54
C HIS A 69 -45.43 -16.63 -24.51
N GLU A 70 -45.43 -17.54 -25.47
CA GLU A 70 -46.68 -18.04 -26.05
C GLU A 70 -46.48 -19.45 -26.62
N ASP A 71 -47.43 -20.30 -26.24
CA ASP A 71 -47.55 -21.72 -26.52
C ASP A 71 -47.76 -22.04 -28.02
N VAL A 72 -47.67 -23.33 -28.36
CA VAL A 72 -48.54 -24.10 -29.32
C VAL A 72 -47.75 -25.03 -30.28
N HIS A 73 -47.74 -26.32 -29.90
CA HIS A 73 -48.13 -27.54 -30.66
C HIS A 73 -47.58 -27.94 -32.07
N HIS A 74 -47.16 -29.23 -32.14
CA HIS A 74 -47.30 -30.27 -33.21
C HIS A 74 -46.74 -29.97 -34.62
N GLU A 75 -46.23 -30.88 -35.48
CA GLU A 75 -46.07 -32.35 -35.61
C GLU A 75 -45.10 -32.60 -36.82
N ASP A 76 -44.46 -33.78 -36.86
CA ASP A 76 -43.96 -34.58 -37.99
C ASP A 76 -43.06 -34.01 -39.12
N ASP A 77 -41.91 -34.68 -39.39
CA ASP A 77 -41.68 -35.49 -40.61
C ASP A 77 -40.23 -36.04 -40.68
N ASP A 78 -40.11 -37.17 -41.35
CA ASP A 78 -39.03 -38.15 -41.40
C ASP A 78 -37.75 -37.75 -42.17
N GLY A 79 -36.68 -38.49 -41.86
CA GLY A 79 -35.72 -38.95 -42.87
C GLY A 79 -34.44 -38.13 -43.08
N HIS A 80 -33.30 -38.66 -42.62
CA HIS A 80 -32.22 -39.17 -43.48
C HIS A 80 -30.92 -39.43 -42.70
N ALA A 81 -30.44 -40.67 -42.82
CA ALA A 81 -29.11 -41.09 -42.41
C ALA A 81 -28.04 -40.54 -43.37
N GLY A 82 -26.92 -40.05 -42.83
CA GLY A 82 -25.78 -39.64 -43.65
C GLY A 82 -24.63 -38.97 -42.89
N HIS A 83 -23.68 -39.81 -42.47
CA HIS A 83 -22.23 -39.57 -42.47
C HIS A 83 -21.55 -38.50 -41.56
N ALA A 84 -20.49 -39.02 -40.92
CA ALA A 84 -19.15 -38.43 -40.80
C ALA A 84 -18.94 -37.23 -39.83
N GLY A 85 -18.49 -37.61 -38.63
CA GLY A 85 -17.29 -37.11 -37.95
C GLY A 85 -16.97 -35.63 -38.05
N HIS A 86 -17.13 -34.92 -36.93
CA HIS A 86 -16.23 -33.83 -36.56
C HIS A 86 -16.06 -33.77 -35.05
N ALA A 87 -14.80 -33.67 -34.63
CA ALA A 87 -14.36 -33.43 -33.27
C ALA A 87 -15.07 -32.20 -32.69
N GLY A 88 -15.96 -32.43 -31.72
CA GLY A 88 -16.54 -31.39 -30.91
C GLY A 88 -15.51 -30.89 -29.90
N HIS A 89 -14.69 -29.93 -30.30
CA HIS A 89 -14.06 -29.03 -29.33
C HIS A 89 -15.18 -28.21 -28.70
N GLU A 90 -15.62 -28.64 -27.51
CA GLU A 90 -16.56 -27.91 -26.66
C GLU A 90 -16.00 -26.51 -26.36
N GLY A 91 -16.50 -25.53 -27.12
CA GLY A 91 -16.30 -24.12 -26.84
C GLY A 91 -16.96 -23.77 -25.52
N HIS A 92 -16.16 -23.38 -24.53
CA HIS A 92 -16.66 -22.88 -23.25
C HIS A 92 -17.43 -21.58 -23.47
N SER A 93 -18.77 -21.68 -23.44
CA SER A 93 -19.68 -20.55 -23.49
C SER A 93 -19.67 -19.82 -22.15
N HIS A 94 -19.25 -18.55 -22.17
CA HIS A 94 -19.40 -17.64 -21.04
C HIS A 94 -20.83 -17.09 -21.02
N GLY A 95 -21.76 -17.83 -20.41
CA GLY A 95 -23.11 -17.34 -20.13
C GLY A 95 -23.13 -16.13 -19.19
N PRO A 96 -24.28 -15.43 -19.06
CA PRO A 96 -24.43 -14.21 -18.26
C PRO A 96 -24.27 -14.42 -16.75
N ALA A 97 -24.26 -15.68 -16.30
CA ALA A 97 -23.77 -16.08 -15.00
C ALA A 97 -22.27 -16.37 -15.13
N GLY A 98 -21.43 -15.58 -14.47
CA GLY A 98 -19.99 -15.86 -14.38
C GLY A 98 -19.71 -17.30 -13.92
N PRO A 99 -18.50 -17.83 -14.16
CA PRO A 99 -18.17 -19.22 -13.87
C PRO A 99 -18.64 -19.60 -12.47
N ARG A 100 -19.31 -20.76 -12.30
CA ARG A 100 -19.88 -21.20 -11.01
C ARG A 100 -18.85 -21.20 -9.87
N VAL A 101 -17.56 -21.30 -10.19
CA VAL A 101 -16.41 -21.13 -9.28
C VAL A 101 -16.32 -19.73 -8.66
N ALA A 102 -16.82 -18.68 -9.31
CA ALA A 102 -16.87 -17.33 -8.74
C ALA A 102 -17.70 -17.26 -7.45
N TRP A 103 -18.64 -18.19 -7.23
CA TRP A 103 -19.33 -18.32 -5.95
C TRP A 103 -18.39 -18.72 -4.81
N LEU A 104 -17.23 -19.35 -5.07
CA LEU A 104 -16.23 -19.59 -4.03
C LEU A 104 -15.63 -18.29 -3.47
N LEU A 105 -15.70 -17.16 -4.20
CA LEU A 105 -15.30 -15.85 -3.68
C LEU A 105 -16.30 -15.25 -2.69
N THR A 106 -17.55 -15.77 -2.64
CA THR A 106 -18.50 -15.31 -1.62
C THR A 106 -18.14 -15.85 -0.25
N LEU A 107 -17.52 -17.03 -0.14
CA LEU A 107 -17.05 -17.56 1.15
C LEU A 107 -16.02 -16.65 1.86
N PRO A 108 -14.89 -16.24 1.25
CA PRO A 108 -13.97 -15.32 1.90
C PRO A 108 -14.59 -13.94 2.13
N ALA A 109 -15.47 -13.44 1.24
CA ALA A 109 -16.17 -12.18 1.45
C ALA A 109 -17.14 -12.23 2.64
N LEU A 110 -17.94 -13.29 2.73
CA LEU A 110 -18.87 -13.53 3.83
C LEU A 110 -18.12 -13.80 5.14
N ALA A 111 -16.99 -14.50 5.08
CA ALA A 111 -16.11 -14.69 6.24
C ALA A 111 -15.58 -13.36 6.75
N LEU A 112 -15.11 -12.46 5.89
CA LEU A 112 -14.67 -11.12 6.30
C LEU A 112 -15.82 -10.26 6.85
N LEU A 113 -17.03 -10.40 6.31
CA LEU A 113 -18.20 -9.64 6.74
C LEU A 113 -18.74 -10.12 8.10
N LEU A 114 -18.80 -11.44 8.32
CA LEU A 114 -19.30 -12.06 9.55
C LEU A 114 -18.23 -12.13 10.65
N PHE A 115 -16.95 -12.26 10.26
CA PHE A 115 -15.80 -12.40 11.16
C PHE A 115 -14.74 -11.36 10.79
N PRO A 116 -15.01 -10.06 11.00
CA PRO A 116 -14.01 -9.04 10.75
C PRO A 116 -12.78 -9.35 11.63
N PRO A 117 -11.56 -9.35 11.06
CA PRO A 117 -10.36 -9.49 11.86
C PRO A 117 -10.36 -8.39 12.95
N PRO A 118 -9.95 -8.72 14.17
CA PRO A 118 -9.89 -7.71 15.23
C PRO A 118 -8.98 -6.57 14.78
N ALA A 119 -9.31 -5.35 15.21
CA ALA A 119 -8.43 -4.21 15.01
C ALA A 119 -7.02 -4.53 15.52
N LEU A 120 -6.00 -3.92 14.91
CA LEU A 120 -4.61 -4.01 15.36
C LEU A 120 -4.55 -3.73 16.86
N GLY A 121 -4.36 -4.79 17.64
CA GLY A 121 -4.45 -4.77 19.10
C GLY A 121 -3.12 -5.16 19.74
N SER A 122 -3.19 -5.62 20.98
CA SER A 122 -2.02 -6.07 21.76
C SER A 122 -1.18 -7.14 21.05
N TYR A 123 -1.78 -7.98 20.21
CA TYR A 123 -1.06 -8.98 19.42
C TYR A 123 -0.12 -8.34 18.38
N SER A 124 -0.60 -7.32 17.64
CA SER A 124 0.21 -6.61 16.64
C SER A 124 1.33 -5.82 17.30
N ALA A 125 1.03 -5.16 18.43
CA ALA A 125 2.04 -4.48 19.25
C ALA A 125 3.10 -5.46 19.79
N GLY A 126 2.67 -6.65 20.23
CA GLY A 126 3.57 -7.71 20.71
C GLY A 126 4.47 -8.25 19.59
N ARG A 127 3.95 -8.43 18.38
CA ARG A 127 4.73 -8.81 17.19
C ARG A 127 5.76 -7.75 16.83
N GLU A 128 5.38 -6.47 16.90
CA GLU A 128 6.29 -5.35 16.65
C GLU A 128 7.44 -5.32 17.68
N ALA A 129 7.12 -5.49 18.96
CA ALA A 129 8.12 -5.61 20.03
C ALA A 129 9.02 -6.84 19.84
N ALA A 130 8.45 -8.00 19.49
CA ALA A 130 9.20 -9.22 19.23
C ALA A 130 10.13 -9.06 18.01
N GLN A 131 9.69 -8.38 16.95
CA GLN A 131 10.50 -8.09 15.78
C GLN A 131 11.66 -7.14 16.13
N ARG A 132 11.42 -6.11 16.96
CA ARG A 132 12.48 -5.25 17.51
C ARG A 132 13.50 -6.03 18.34
N ALA A 133 13.05 -6.98 19.15
CA ALA A 133 13.94 -7.82 19.95
C ALA A 133 14.75 -8.79 19.08
N ALA A 134 14.17 -9.31 17.99
CA ALA A 134 14.80 -10.26 17.08
C ALA A 134 15.87 -9.65 16.15
N GLN A 135 15.86 -8.34 15.91
CA GLN A 135 16.83 -7.67 15.02
C GLN A 135 18.28 -7.80 15.52
N GLY A 136 18.49 -7.90 16.84
CA GLY A 136 19.82 -8.01 17.43
C GLY A 136 20.68 -6.74 17.27
N VAL A 137 21.80 -6.70 17.97
CA VAL A 137 22.79 -5.61 17.85
C VAL A 137 23.83 -6.02 16.81
N GLY A 138 24.13 -5.16 15.85
CA GLY A 138 24.98 -5.47 14.70
C GLY A 138 25.86 -4.30 14.26
N ALA A 139 26.76 -4.58 13.32
CA ALA A 139 27.57 -3.55 12.68
C ALA A 139 26.80 -2.93 11.50
N PHE A 140 26.86 -1.60 11.37
CA PHE A 140 26.24 -0.87 10.27
C PHE A 140 27.30 -0.36 9.28
N PRO A 141 26.93 -0.16 7.99
CA PRO A 141 27.80 0.51 7.03
C PRO A 141 28.20 1.90 7.51
N ALA A 142 29.40 2.36 7.13
CA ALA A 142 29.86 3.72 7.44
C ALA A 142 28.90 4.77 6.89
N LEU A 143 28.69 5.85 7.66
CA LEU A 143 27.88 6.98 7.22
C LEU A 143 28.60 7.75 6.11
N PRO A 144 27.86 8.32 5.13
CA PRO A 144 28.42 9.22 4.14
C PRO A 144 29.22 10.36 4.79
N ALA A 145 30.20 10.93 4.09
CA ALA A 145 31.06 11.98 4.63
C ALA A 145 30.38 13.36 4.81
N GLY A 146 29.11 13.52 4.40
CA GLY A 146 28.37 14.77 4.50
C GLY A 146 28.23 15.30 5.93
N ASN A 147 28.11 16.63 6.06
CA ASN A 147 27.80 17.30 7.32
C ASN A 147 26.85 18.49 7.07
N PRO A 148 25.58 18.43 7.51
CA PRO A 148 24.98 17.30 8.23
C PRO A 148 24.81 16.06 7.34
N VAL A 149 24.68 14.89 7.97
CA VAL A 149 24.33 13.63 7.30
C VAL A 149 22.83 13.55 7.15
N GLU A 150 22.34 13.47 5.92
CA GLU A 150 20.93 13.21 5.64
C GLU A 150 20.60 11.76 5.97
N LEU A 151 19.66 11.54 6.87
CA LEU A 151 19.18 10.20 7.24
C LEU A 151 17.65 10.18 7.28
N THR A 152 17.08 9.03 6.95
CA THR A 152 15.67 8.76 7.22
C THR A 152 15.46 8.58 8.72
N VAL A 153 14.23 8.82 9.19
CA VAL A 153 13.89 8.60 10.61
C VAL A 153 14.06 7.12 10.97
N ALA A 154 13.70 6.20 10.06
CA ALA A 154 13.89 4.77 10.23
C ALA A 154 15.38 4.36 10.31
N GLU A 155 16.25 4.90 9.44
CA GLU A 155 17.67 4.58 9.44
C GLU A 155 18.37 5.13 10.68
N PHE A 156 18.10 6.39 11.05
CA PHE A 156 18.59 6.97 12.28
C PHE A 156 18.19 6.13 13.49
N SER A 157 16.92 5.73 13.56
CA SER A 157 16.41 4.93 14.67
C SER A 157 17.09 3.57 14.75
N SER A 158 17.22 2.88 13.62
CA SER A 158 17.87 1.57 13.56
C SER A 158 19.32 1.65 14.01
N ARG A 159 20.08 2.66 13.56
CA ARG A 159 21.46 2.89 13.99
C ARG A 159 21.54 3.26 15.47
N ALA A 160 20.67 4.15 15.96
CA ALA A 160 20.68 4.58 17.36
C ALA A 160 20.41 3.44 18.35
N ILE A 161 19.57 2.48 17.97
CA ILE A 161 19.16 1.37 18.83
C ILE A 161 20.09 0.17 18.69
N TYR A 162 20.54 -0.16 17.48
CA TYR A 162 21.17 -1.45 17.18
C TYR A 162 22.63 -1.38 16.73
N ASP A 163 23.19 -0.20 16.43
CA ASP A 163 24.56 -0.10 15.92
C ASP A 163 25.61 -0.23 17.03
N SER A 164 26.31 -1.36 17.06
CA SER A 164 27.42 -1.60 17.99
C SER A 164 28.60 -0.67 17.76
N GLY A 165 28.82 -0.24 16.51
CA GLY A 165 29.90 0.68 16.12
C GLY A 165 29.61 2.14 16.49
N ARG A 166 28.36 2.45 16.87
CA ARG A 166 27.92 3.80 17.25
C ARG A 166 28.28 4.86 16.21
N SER A 167 28.03 4.56 14.93
CA SER A 167 28.36 5.40 13.76
C SER A 167 27.80 6.83 13.84
N LEU A 168 26.73 7.04 14.61
CA LEU A 168 26.13 8.35 14.84
C LEU A 168 26.91 9.25 15.81
N LYS A 169 27.84 8.71 16.61
CA LYS A 169 28.61 9.53 17.57
C LYS A 169 29.48 10.55 16.86
N GLY A 170 29.40 11.81 17.31
CA GLY A 170 30.18 12.92 16.75
C GLY A 170 29.70 13.37 15.36
N ARG A 171 28.56 12.88 14.88
CA ARG A 171 27.96 13.29 13.62
C ARG A 171 26.75 14.19 13.88
N THR A 172 26.64 15.25 13.08
CA THR A 172 25.42 16.02 12.95
C THR A 172 24.56 15.36 11.89
N VAL A 173 23.30 15.10 12.20
CA VAL A 173 22.34 14.48 11.29
C VAL A 173 21.21 15.44 10.97
N ARG A 174 20.61 15.27 9.80
CA ARG A 174 19.39 15.95 9.39
C ARG A 174 18.31 14.90 9.15
N LEU A 175 17.19 15.07 9.85
CA LEU A 175 16.00 14.23 9.75
C LEU A 175 14.84 15.08 9.25
N THR A 176 13.96 14.50 8.44
CA THR A 176 12.71 15.16 8.01
C THR A 176 11.52 14.30 8.38
N GLY A 177 10.50 14.91 8.99
CA GLY A 177 9.29 14.23 9.44
C GLY A 177 8.21 15.20 9.86
N PHE A 178 7.08 14.68 10.30
CA PHE A 178 6.00 15.49 10.87
C PHE A 178 6.02 15.42 12.39
N VAL A 179 5.51 16.47 13.01
CA VAL A 179 5.45 16.61 14.46
C VAL A 179 4.35 15.71 15.04
N THR A 180 4.71 14.90 16.04
CA THR A 180 3.75 14.27 16.95
C THR A 180 4.12 14.54 18.40
N HIS A 181 3.13 14.46 19.29
CA HIS A 181 3.29 14.69 20.72
C HIS A 181 2.86 13.45 21.50
N GLY A 182 3.61 13.11 22.54
CA GLY A 182 3.21 12.11 23.54
C GLY A 182 2.20 12.69 24.53
N ASP A 183 1.54 11.81 25.28
CA ASP A 183 0.56 12.21 26.31
C ASP A 183 1.19 13.08 27.42
N ASP A 184 2.50 12.94 27.61
CA ASP A 184 3.34 13.71 28.54
C ASP A 184 3.88 15.03 27.95
N GLY A 185 3.47 15.38 26.73
CA GLY A 185 3.97 16.53 25.98
C GLY A 185 5.33 16.31 25.33
N THR A 186 5.86 15.08 25.32
CA THR A 186 7.13 14.78 24.65
C THR A 186 6.99 14.99 23.14
N TRP A 187 7.88 15.79 22.57
CA TRP A 187 7.91 16.11 21.16
C TRP A 187 8.68 15.07 20.35
N TYR A 188 8.09 14.60 19.25
CA TYR A 188 8.70 13.65 18.33
C TYR A 188 8.71 14.16 16.89
N VAL A 189 9.80 13.87 16.18
CA VAL A 189 9.79 13.81 14.71
C VAL A 189 9.38 12.40 14.31
N THR A 190 8.32 12.31 13.52
CA THR A 190 7.71 11.05 13.11
C THR A 190 7.71 10.91 11.60
N ARG A 191 7.95 9.68 11.12
CA ARG A 191 7.69 9.27 9.73
C ARG A 191 6.94 7.96 9.74
N LEU A 192 6.15 7.73 8.70
CA LEU A 192 5.47 6.46 8.48
C LEU A 192 6.35 5.58 7.60
N VAL A 193 6.58 4.35 8.02
CA VAL A 193 7.38 3.36 7.30
C VAL A 193 6.44 2.33 6.69
N VAL A 194 6.51 2.15 5.37
CA VAL A 194 5.58 1.31 4.59
C VAL A 194 6.38 0.28 3.79
N THR A 195 5.90 -0.97 3.76
CA THR A 195 6.50 -2.02 2.92
C THR A 195 5.84 -2.06 1.55
N CYS A 196 4.51 -2.04 1.50
CA CYS A 196 3.74 -2.11 0.25
C CYS A 196 2.63 -1.07 0.15
N CYS A 197 1.88 -0.78 1.22
CA CYS A 197 0.78 0.17 1.19
C CYS A 197 0.49 0.78 2.55
N ALA A 198 -0.28 1.88 2.58
CA ALA A 198 -0.64 2.59 3.81
C ALA A 198 -1.26 1.70 4.91
N ALA A 199 -1.85 0.55 4.55
CA ALA A 199 -2.41 -0.41 5.49
C ALA A 199 -1.36 -1.16 6.34
N ASP A 200 -0.10 -1.21 5.90
CA ASP A 200 1.01 -1.83 6.64
C ASP A 200 1.89 -0.81 7.38
N ALA A 201 1.49 0.47 7.36
CA ALA A 201 2.31 1.55 7.87
C ALA A 201 2.62 1.36 9.37
N THR A 202 3.90 1.48 9.70
CA THR A 202 4.39 1.55 11.08
C THR A 202 4.99 2.93 11.36
N THR A 203 5.20 3.28 12.63
CA THR A 203 5.74 4.61 12.99
C THR A 203 7.22 4.52 13.35
N GLY A 204 8.04 5.28 12.64
CA GLY A 204 9.38 5.67 13.09
C GLY A 204 9.27 6.93 13.93
N LYS A 205 9.80 6.92 15.15
CA LYS A 205 9.75 8.07 16.07
C LYS A 205 11.14 8.39 16.61
N VAL A 206 11.47 9.67 16.63
CA VAL A 206 12.68 10.21 17.28
C VAL A 206 12.24 11.30 18.23
N GLU A 207 12.59 11.13 19.50
CA GLU A 207 12.37 12.11 20.56
C GLU A 207 13.31 13.30 20.33
N ILE A 208 12.77 14.52 20.32
CA ILE A 208 13.59 15.70 20.12
C ILE A 208 13.71 16.50 21.42
N ARG A 209 14.93 16.90 21.74
CA ARG A 209 15.27 17.72 22.91
C ARG A 209 15.94 19.02 22.46
N ASN A 210 15.87 20.05 23.31
CA ASN A 210 16.43 21.38 23.04
C ASN A 210 15.91 22.02 21.75
N ALA A 211 14.64 21.76 21.40
CA ALA A 211 13.94 22.61 20.44
C ALA A 211 13.74 23.99 21.07
N ASP A 212 13.72 25.05 20.27
CA ASP A 212 13.19 26.33 20.72
C ASP A 212 11.76 26.14 21.27
N ASP A 213 11.40 26.92 22.30
CA ASP A 213 10.22 26.70 23.16
C ASP A 213 8.86 26.78 22.44
N ASP A 214 8.82 27.12 21.16
CA ASP A 214 7.62 27.12 20.34
C ASP A 214 7.26 25.70 19.90
N VAL A 215 6.41 25.04 20.68
CA VAL A 215 5.87 23.72 20.36
C VAL A 215 5.05 23.80 19.06
N LEU A 216 5.63 23.34 17.97
CA LEU A 216 4.94 23.29 16.67
C LEU A 216 3.69 22.40 16.74
N PRO A 217 2.60 22.76 16.03
CA PRO A 217 1.39 21.94 15.98
C PRO A 217 1.68 20.55 15.42
N ALA A 218 0.90 19.56 15.86
CA ALA A 218 0.90 18.23 15.25
C ALA A 218 0.68 18.30 13.74
N ASP A 219 1.22 17.31 13.01
CA ASP A 219 1.18 17.21 11.54
C ASP A 219 1.96 18.30 10.77
N THR A 220 2.65 19.20 11.49
CA THR A 220 3.57 20.16 10.87
C THR A 220 4.82 19.42 10.38
N TRP A 221 5.16 19.58 9.11
CA TRP A 221 6.38 19.01 8.55
C TRP A 221 7.60 19.86 8.89
N VAL A 222 8.64 19.20 9.38
CA VAL A 222 9.87 19.82 9.85
C VAL A 222 11.09 19.06 9.37
N THR A 223 12.17 19.80 9.22
CA THR A 223 13.52 19.27 9.10
C THR A 223 14.28 19.64 10.36
N VAL A 224 14.74 18.64 11.10
CA VAL A 224 15.50 18.81 12.34
C VAL A 224 16.95 18.44 12.10
N THR A 225 17.86 19.36 12.40
CA THR A 225 19.30 19.12 12.36
C THR A 225 19.82 19.06 13.79
N GLY A 226 20.57 18.03 14.14
CA GLY A 226 20.99 17.83 15.52
C GLY A 226 22.01 16.72 15.70
N ALA A 227 22.30 16.41 16.96
CA ALA A 227 23.23 15.36 17.34
C ALA A 227 22.50 14.24 18.09
N TRP A 228 22.88 13.00 17.83
CA TRP A 228 22.33 11.85 18.56
C TRP A 228 22.71 11.90 20.04
N ARG A 229 21.71 11.76 20.91
CA ARG A 229 21.91 11.55 22.35
C ARG A 229 21.71 10.07 22.69
N PRO A 230 22.78 9.33 23.03
CA PRO A 230 22.65 7.93 23.45
C PRO A 230 21.70 7.76 24.64
N LYS A 231 20.77 6.82 24.55
CA LYS A 231 19.78 6.48 25.59
C LYS A 231 19.70 4.96 25.72
N GLY A 232 19.61 4.47 26.96
CA GLY A 232 19.47 3.05 27.25
C GLY A 232 20.63 2.17 26.77
N ARG A 233 20.45 0.85 26.89
CA ARG A 233 21.35 -0.16 26.33
C ARG A 233 20.94 -0.45 24.88
N LEU A 234 21.90 -0.64 23.98
CA LEU A 234 21.61 -1.04 22.59
C LEU A 234 20.75 -2.30 22.56
N GLY A 235 19.75 -2.31 21.68
CA GLY A 235 18.77 -3.39 21.49
C GLY A 235 17.81 -3.59 22.66
N SER A 236 17.74 -2.67 23.62
CA SER A 236 16.75 -2.73 24.71
C SER A 236 15.60 -1.76 24.49
N ASP A 237 14.44 -2.02 25.12
CA ASP A 237 13.28 -1.13 25.07
C ASP A 237 13.60 0.29 25.56
N ALA A 238 14.53 0.42 26.51
CA ALA A 238 14.98 1.72 27.02
C ALA A 238 15.74 2.57 25.97
N ALA A 239 16.25 1.97 24.89
CA ALA A 239 16.84 2.72 23.77
C ALA A 239 15.79 3.28 22.79
N TRP A 240 14.51 2.90 22.96
CA TRP A 240 13.39 3.38 22.17
C TRP A 240 12.49 4.34 22.98
N PRO A 241 11.95 5.41 22.36
CA PRO A 241 12.43 6.01 21.11
C PRO A 241 13.83 6.63 21.30
N PRO A 242 14.66 6.63 20.25
CA PRO A 242 15.97 7.29 20.26
C PRO A 242 15.81 8.80 20.38
N VAL A 243 16.85 9.46 20.90
CA VAL A 243 16.83 10.89 21.21
C VAL A 243 17.78 11.67 20.31
N LEU A 244 17.33 12.81 19.83
CA LEU A 244 18.12 13.79 19.09
C LEU A 244 18.09 15.13 19.83
N ASP A 245 19.27 15.67 20.13
CA ASP A 245 19.41 17.05 20.58
C ASP A 245 19.37 17.96 19.34
N ALA A 246 18.29 18.73 19.20
CA ALA A 246 18.13 19.66 18.10
C ALA A 246 19.11 20.82 18.23
N ALA A 247 19.72 21.17 17.10
CA ALA A 247 20.48 22.41 16.91
C ALA A 247 19.67 23.40 16.08
N THR A 248 18.93 22.92 15.08
CA THR A 248 17.99 23.74 14.29
C THR A 248 16.75 22.94 13.94
N VAL A 249 15.61 23.64 13.93
CA VAL A 249 14.31 23.11 13.47
C VAL A 249 13.80 24.06 12.40
N THR A 250 13.44 23.52 11.23
CA THR A 250 12.92 24.33 10.12
C THR A 250 11.64 23.70 9.61
N GLN A 251 10.56 24.49 9.57
CA GLN A 251 9.32 24.05 8.95
C GLN A 251 9.50 23.91 7.43
N VAL A 252 9.01 22.81 6.87
CA VAL A 252 9.07 22.49 5.45
C VAL A 252 7.70 22.08 4.93
N LYS A 253 7.54 22.03 3.60
CA LYS A 253 6.35 21.43 3.00
C LYS A 253 6.43 19.92 3.13
N GLN A 254 5.26 19.27 3.22
CA GLN A 254 5.17 17.82 3.11
C GLN A 254 5.90 17.33 1.85
N PRO A 255 6.84 16.37 1.97
CA PRO A 255 7.48 15.74 0.82
C PRO A 255 6.46 15.03 -0.07
N ALA A 256 6.77 14.91 -1.37
CA ALA A 256 5.92 14.18 -2.31
C ALA A 256 5.72 12.71 -1.89
N ASP A 257 6.78 12.08 -1.33
CA ASP A 257 6.70 10.78 -0.68
C ASP A 257 6.61 10.92 0.85
N PRO A 258 5.41 10.79 1.44
CA PRO A 258 5.24 10.86 2.88
C PRO A 258 5.75 9.62 3.61
N TYR A 259 6.06 8.54 2.90
CA TYR A 259 6.45 7.25 3.48
C TYR A 259 7.96 7.01 3.38
N GLU A 260 8.51 6.31 4.36
CA GLU A 260 9.86 5.75 4.30
C GLU A 260 9.79 4.26 3.99
N LYS A 261 10.88 3.75 3.43
CA LYS A 261 11.09 2.31 3.26
C LYS A 261 11.79 1.77 4.52
N PRO A 262 11.40 0.59 5.02
CA PRO A 262 12.10 -0.07 6.12
C PRO A 262 13.53 -0.48 5.77
#